data_AF-A0A5C4XZH8-F1
#
_entry.id   AF-A0A5C4XZH8-F1
#
_cell.length_a   1.000
_cell.length_b   1.000
_cell.length_c   1.000
_cell.angle_alpha   90.00
_cell.angle_beta   90.00
_cell.angle_gamma   90.00
#
_symmetry.space_group_name_H-M   'P 1'
#
loop_
_entity.id
_entity.type
_entity.pdbx_description
1 polymer ?
#
loop_
_entity_poly.entity_id
_entity_poly.type
_entity_poly.pdbx_seq_one_letter_code
_entity_poly.pdbx_strand_id
1 'polypeptide(L)'
;MPAAASSSPHRPLPPRPLEPADLDAVRFSVVPRGYRMDQVDAVLDRLRAELAERDRRLEALAAAAATPPAPGAPRYGPTAPTRALTPEEGS
;
A
#
# COMPACT_ATOMS: atom_id res chain seq x y z
N MET A 1 -38.44 -32.85 -2.77
CA MET A 1 -38.40 -31.39 -2.94
C MET A 1 -36.93 -30.96 -3.05
N PRO A 2 -36.44 -30.45 -4.19
CA PRO A 2 -35.11 -29.86 -4.19
C PRO A 2 -35.17 -28.54 -3.40
N ALA A 3 -34.26 -28.35 -2.45
CA ALA A 3 -34.11 -27.09 -1.74
C ALA A 3 -33.82 -25.99 -2.76
N ALA A 4 -34.64 -24.94 -2.78
CA ALA A 4 -34.42 -23.78 -3.63
C ALA A 4 -32.99 -23.27 -3.37
N ALA A 5 -32.24 -23.11 -4.46
CA ALA A 5 -30.87 -22.62 -4.44
C ALA A 5 -30.75 -21.44 -3.47
N SER A 6 -29.88 -21.56 -2.47
CA SER A 6 -29.53 -20.47 -1.58
C SER A 6 -28.85 -19.39 -2.43
N SER A 7 -29.66 -18.49 -2.99
CA SER A 7 -29.20 -17.26 -3.62
C SER A 7 -28.71 -16.37 -2.49
N SER A 8 -27.48 -16.59 -2.04
CA SER A 8 -26.86 -15.73 -1.04
C SER A 8 -26.82 -14.31 -1.62
N PRO A 9 -27.40 -13.31 -0.93
CA PRO A 9 -27.43 -11.95 -1.43
C PRO A 9 -26.00 -11.47 -1.67
N HIS A 10 -25.76 -10.90 -2.85
CA HIS A 10 -24.50 -10.24 -3.17
C HIS A 10 -24.18 -9.23 -2.06
N ARG A 11 -23.04 -9.43 -1.39
CA ARG A 11 -22.57 -8.49 -0.36
C ARG A 11 -21.58 -7.53 -1.02
N PRO A 12 -21.93 -6.25 -1.18
CA PRO A 12 -21.02 -5.28 -1.78
C PRO A 12 -19.85 -5.00 -0.84
N LEU A 13 -18.73 -4.61 -1.45
CA LEU A 13 -17.55 -4.13 -0.74
C LEU A 13 -17.85 -2.82 0.01
N PRO A 14 -17.18 -2.57 1.15
CA PRO A 14 -17.37 -1.32 1.89
C PRO A 14 -16.90 -0.11 1.04
N PRO A 15 -17.53 1.07 1.19
CA PRO A 15 -17.13 2.29 0.47
C PRO A 15 -15.86 2.95 1.05
N ARG A 16 -15.09 2.22 1.86
CA ARG A 16 -13.84 2.65 2.50
C ARG A 16 -12.65 1.99 1.79
N PRO A 17 -11.41 2.43 2.04
CA PRO A 17 -10.23 1.68 1.61
C PRO A 17 -10.36 0.21 2.03
N LEU A 18 -10.08 -0.70 1.09
CA LEU A 18 -10.23 -2.13 1.29
C LEU A 18 -9.11 -2.67 2.16
N GLU A 19 -9.49 -3.45 3.17
CA GLU A 19 -8.56 -4.22 3.99
C GLU A 19 -8.48 -5.67 3.48
N PRO A 20 -7.36 -6.39 3.71
CA PRO A 20 -7.23 -7.79 3.32
C PRO A 20 -8.37 -8.68 3.84
N ALA A 21 -8.93 -8.36 5.01
CA ALA A 21 -10.05 -9.07 5.63
C ALA A 21 -11.40 -8.83 4.93
N ASP A 22 -11.56 -7.70 4.22
CA ASP A 22 -12.81 -7.43 3.50
C ASP A 22 -13.03 -8.42 2.35
N LEU A 23 -11.94 -8.92 1.75
CA LEU A 23 -11.97 -9.91 0.67
C LEU A 23 -12.54 -11.27 1.14
N ASP A 24 -12.36 -11.67 2.41
CA ASP A 24 -12.96 -12.90 2.97
C ASP A 24 -14.49 -12.87 2.95
N ALA A 25 -15.04 -11.66 3.12
CA ALA A 25 -16.46 -11.46 3.32
C ALA A 25 -17.21 -11.19 2.01
N VAL A 26 -16.49 -11.13 0.87
CA VAL A 26 -17.09 -10.94 -0.46
C VAL A 26 -17.87 -12.19 -0.86
N ARG A 27 -19.09 -11.99 -1.37
CA ARG A 27 -19.93 -13.06 -1.90
C ARG A 27 -20.42 -12.68 -3.30
N PHE A 28 -20.12 -13.56 -4.25
CA PHE A 28 -20.54 -13.44 -5.64
C PHE A 28 -21.76 -14.33 -5.90
N SER A 29 -22.72 -13.81 -6.65
CA SER A 29 -23.84 -14.61 -7.14
C SER A 29 -23.38 -15.50 -8.28
N VAL A 30 -23.75 -16.79 -8.25
CA VAL A 30 -23.42 -17.75 -9.30
C VAL A 30 -24.46 -17.68 -10.41
N VAL A 31 -24.02 -17.43 -11.65
CA VAL A 31 -24.89 -17.36 -12.84
C VAL A 31 -24.40 -18.31 -13.96
N PRO A 32 -25.30 -18.84 -14.80
CA PRO A 32 -24.89 -19.62 -15.97
C PRO A 32 -23.95 -18.81 -16.87
N ARG A 33 -22.82 -19.41 -17.29
CA ARG A 33 -21.70 -18.75 -17.99
C ARG A 33 -20.97 -17.66 -17.19
N GLY A 34 -21.08 -17.65 -15.87
CA GLY A 34 -20.24 -16.85 -14.99
C GLY A 34 -18.79 -17.33 -14.94
N TYR A 35 -17.94 -16.54 -14.28
CA TYR A 35 -16.57 -16.94 -13.95
C TYR A 35 -16.58 -18.20 -13.09
N ARG A 36 -15.54 -19.03 -13.22
CA ARG A 36 -15.38 -20.23 -12.39
C ARG A 36 -14.94 -19.82 -10.98
N MET A 37 -15.43 -20.50 -9.94
CA MET A 37 -15.12 -20.14 -8.54
C MET A 37 -13.64 -20.26 -8.22
N ASP A 38 -12.96 -21.31 -8.70
CA ASP A 38 -11.51 -21.51 -8.50
C ASP A 38 -10.66 -20.38 -9.07
N GLN A 39 -11.03 -19.86 -10.24
CA GLN A 39 -10.33 -18.70 -10.82
C GLN A 39 -10.55 -17.43 -10.01
N VAL A 40 -11.78 -17.21 -9.52
CA VAL A 40 -12.11 -16.05 -8.68
C VAL A 40 -11.38 -16.16 -7.34
N ASP A 41 -11.39 -17.32 -6.71
CA ASP A 41 -10.72 -17.58 -5.43
C ASP A 41 -9.21 -17.36 -5.55
N ALA A 42 -8.56 -17.89 -6.59
CA ALA A 42 -7.14 -17.68 -6.83
C ALA A 42 -6.78 -16.20 -7.03
N VAL A 43 -7.65 -15.42 -7.68
CA VAL A 43 -7.45 -13.98 -7.87
C VAL A 43 -7.65 -13.24 -6.54
N LEU A 44 -8.67 -13.59 -5.75
CA LEU A 44 -8.92 -13.02 -4.42
C LEU A 44 -7.75 -13.28 -3.46
N ASP A 45 -7.19 -14.50 -3.45
CA ASP A 45 -6.06 -14.84 -2.60
C ASP A 45 -4.81 -14.03 -2.97
N ARG A 46 -4.56 -13.85 -4.26
CA ARG A 46 -3.47 -12.97 -4.72
C ARG A 46 -3.71 -11.52 -4.34
N LEU A 47 -4.92 -11.01 -4.54
CA LEU A 47 -5.31 -9.64 -4.18
C LEU A 47 -5.12 -9.39 -2.68
N ARG A 48 -5.48 -10.35 -1.84
CA ARG A 48 -5.27 -10.28 -0.39
C ARG A 48 -3.80 -10.14 -0.02
N ALA A 49 -2.94 -10.96 -0.62
CA ALA A 49 -1.50 -10.89 -0.38
C ALA A 49 -0.94 -9.53 -0.81
N GLU A 50 -1.39 -9.01 -1.95
CA GLU A 50 -0.94 -7.72 -2.48
C GLU A 50 -1.43 -6.53 -1.65
N LEU A 51 -2.67 -6.57 -1.14
CA LEU A 51 -3.17 -5.57 -0.19
C LEU A 51 -2.37 -5.60 1.11
N ALA A 52 -2.12 -6.77 1.68
CA ALA A 52 -1.35 -6.89 2.92
C ALA A 52 0.07 -6.33 2.77
N GLU A 53 0.71 -6.53 1.61
CA GLU A 53 2.03 -5.96 1.34
C GLU A 53 1.98 -4.43 1.16
N ARG A 54 0.94 -3.92 0.49
CA ARG A 54 0.70 -2.47 0.39
C ARG A 54 0.52 -1.83 1.76
N ASP A 55 -0.26 -2.45 2.64
CA ASP A 55 -0.54 -1.93 3.98
C ASP A 55 0.74 -1.87 4.82
N ARG A 56 1.55 -2.94 4.83
CA ARG A 56 2.86 -2.92 5.49
C ARG A 56 3.76 -1.81 4.97
N ARG A 57 3.76 -1.59 3.65
CA ARG A 57 4.57 -0.52 3.04
C ARG A 57 4.06 0.85 3.47
N LEU A 58 2.75 1.05 3.54
CA LEU A 58 2.16 2.30 4.02
C LEU A 58 2.47 2.55 5.49
N GLU A 59 2.37 1.52 6.34
CA GLU A 59 2.75 1.59 7.76
C GLU A 59 4.23 1.96 7.93
N ALA A 60 5.12 1.34 7.16
CA ALA A 60 6.55 1.64 7.19
C ALA A 60 6.84 3.09 6.77
N LEU A 61 6.18 3.59 5.72
CA LEU A 61 6.31 4.98 5.27
C LEU A 61 5.74 5.96 6.30
N ALA A 62 4.60 5.65 6.90
CA ALA A 62 3.98 6.45 7.94
C ALA A 62 4.86 6.54 9.20
N ALA A 63 5.47 5.42 9.62
CA ALA A 63 6.41 5.38 10.74
C ALA A 63 7.68 6.20 10.48
N ALA A 64 8.22 6.14 9.25
CA ALA A 64 9.36 6.94 8.85
C ALA A 64 9.04 8.45 8.85
N ALA A 65 7.84 8.83 8.39
CA ALA A 65 7.38 10.22 8.41
C ALA A 65 7.08 10.73 9.83
N ALA A 66 6.65 9.85 10.73
CA ALA A 66 6.31 10.20 12.11
C ALA A 66 7.53 10.34 13.05
N THR A 67 8.72 9.88 12.64
CA THR A 67 9.95 10.09 13.40
C THR A 67 10.38 11.56 13.27
N PRO A 68 10.28 12.39 14.33
CA PRO A 68 10.81 13.75 14.27
C PRO A 68 12.33 13.69 14.08
N PRO A 69 12.94 14.62 13.32
CA PRO A 69 14.38 14.69 13.22
C PRO A 69 14.96 14.85 14.63
N ALA A 70 15.98 14.05 14.94
CA ALA A 70 16.67 14.14 16.23
C ALA A 70 17.05 15.61 16.51
N PRO A 71 16.67 16.19 17.66
CA PRO A 71 17.06 17.55 18.00
C PRO A 71 18.59 17.58 18.11
N GLY A 72 19.24 18.25 17.14
CA GLY A 72 20.68 18.48 17.13
C GLY A 72 21.49 17.80 16.02
N ALA A 73 20.87 17.16 15.02
CA ALA A 73 21.64 16.78 13.83
C ALA A 73 22.23 18.05 13.19
N PRO A 74 23.57 18.16 13.05
CA PRO A 74 24.18 19.37 12.52
C PRO A 74 23.64 19.60 11.11
N ARG A 75 23.02 20.76 10.91
CA ARG A 75 22.75 21.30 9.58
C ARG A 75 24.10 21.70 9.00
N TYR A 76 24.90 20.70 8.59
CA TYR A 76 26.09 20.94 7.81
C TYR A 76 25.59 21.40 6.43
N GLY A 77 25.35 22.71 6.32
CA GLY A 77 25.30 23.34 5.01
C GLY A 77 26.63 23.05 4.32
N PRO A 78 26.65 22.79 3.01
CA PRO A 78 27.91 22.71 2.30
C PRO A 78 28.55 24.10 2.33
N THR A 79 29.38 24.39 3.34
CA THR A 79 30.41 25.41 3.21
C THR A 79 31.42 24.86 2.23
N ALA A 80 31.16 25.14 0.96
CA ALA A 80 32.18 25.08 -0.06
C ALA A 80 33.41 25.81 0.51
N PRO A 81 34.62 25.21 0.49
CA PRO A 81 35.81 25.99 0.79
C PRO A 81 35.88 27.06 -0.30
N THR A 82 35.62 28.32 0.07
CA THR A 82 35.99 29.46 -0.77
C THR A 82 37.49 29.35 -0.90
N ARG A 83 37.95 28.86 -2.06
CA ARG A 83 39.35 28.93 -2.42
C ARG A 83 39.62 30.42 -2.61
N ALA A 84 40.18 31.05 -1.59
CA ALA A 84 40.75 32.37 -1.71
C ALA A 84 41.80 32.31 -2.84
N LEU A 85 41.42 32.78 -4.02
CA LEU A 85 42.36 33.24 -5.02
C LEU A 85 42.89 34.55 -4.48
N THR A 86 43.96 34.50 -3.70
CA THR A 86 44.79 35.69 -3.43
C THR A 86 45.45 36.08 -4.76
N PRO A 87 45.25 37.31 -5.26
CA PRO A 87 46.15 37.86 -6.26
C PRO A 87 47.43 38.28 -5.54
N GLU A 88 48.50 37.50 -5.66
CA GLU A 88 49.85 37.99 -5.38
C GLU A 88 50.38 38.61 -6.69
N GLU A 89 50.08 39.90 -6.84
CA GLU A 89 50.87 40.81 -7.65
C GLU A 89 52.26 40.97 -7.03
N GLY A 90 53.30 40.96 -7.89
CA GLY A 90 54.48 41.79 -7.67
C GLY A 90 55.78 41.04 -7.33
N SER A 91 56.64 40.90 -8.34
CA SER A 91 58.05 41.27 -8.22
C SER A 91 58.65 41.65 -9.57
#